data_AF-A0A7C5WTX7-F1
#
_entry.id   AF-A0A7C5WTX7-F1
#
_cell.length_a   1.000
_cell.length_b   1.000
_cell.length_c   1.000
_cell.angle_alpha   90.00
_cell.angle_beta   90.00
_cell.angle_gamma   90.00
#
_symmetry.space_group_name_H-M   'P 1'
#
loop_
_entity.id
_entity.type
_entity.pdbx_description
1 polymer ?
#
loop_
_entity_poly.entity_id
_entity_poly.type
_entity_poly.pdbx_seq_one_letter_code
_entity_poly.pdbx_strand_id
1 'polypeptide(L)'
;MQQSTSPITLGTHGYFTQNTLTMVAPFESEESVWAKSQKRFGLLKKYEIDIVYIITVSNTYSFTIGDITFEAIPFYEWSLSDFDNIVN
;
A
#
# COMPACT_ATOMS: atom_id res chain seq x y z
N MET A 1 -4.12 25.06 -0.09
CA MET A 1 -5.42 24.36 -0.22
C MET A 1 -5.10 22.89 -0.46
N GLN A 2 -5.03 22.06 0.59
CA GLN A 2 -4.89 20.61 0.41
C GLN A 2 -6.29 20.06 0.16
N GLN A 3 -6.54 19.53 -1.03
CA GLN A 3 -7.76 18.79 -1.31
C GLN A 3 -7.70 17.48 -0.53
N SER A 4 -8.51 17.40 0.52
CA SER A 4 -8.86 16.14 1.17
C SER A 4 -9.65 15.30 0.17
N THR A 5 -8.95 14.45 -0.59
CA THR A 5 -9.57 13.38 -1.36
C THR A 5 -9.86 12.23 -0.41
N SER A 6 -11.15 11.96 -0.15
CA SER A 6 -11.57 10.83 0.67
C SER A 6 -11.02 9.51 0.10
N PRO A 7 -10.57 8.56 0.95
CA PRO A 7 -10.08 7.27 0.48
C PRO A 7 -11.14 6.55 -0.34
N ILE A 8 -10.77 6.05 -1.53
CA ILE A 8 -11.66 5.26 -2.38
C ILE A 8 -11.34 3.79 -2.14
N THR A 9 -12.34 3.00 -1.78
CA THR A 9 -12.16 1.54 -1.60
C THR A 9 -11.97 0.86 -2.95
N LEU A 10 -10.85 0.16 -3.13
CA LEU A 10 -10.59 -0.65 -4.32
C LEU A 10 -11.09 -2.09 -4.12
N GLY A 11 -12.39 -2.24 -3.90
CA GLY A 11 -13.03 -3.53 -3.58
C GLY A 11 -12.44 -4.16 -2.30
N THR A 12 -12.02 -5.42 -2.37
CA THR A 12 -11.37 -6.13 -1.23
C THR A 12 -9.87 -5.90 -1.15
N HIS A 13 -9.30 -5.07 -2.02
CA HIS A 13 -7.86 -4.96 -2.20
C HIS A 13 -7.20 -3.91 -1.31
N GLY A 14 -7.96 -2.92 -0.82
CA GLY A 14 -7.44 -1.88 0.04
C GLY A 14 -8.09 -0.52 -0.20
N TYR A 15 -7.44 0.50 0.36
CA TYR A 15 -7.84 1.89 0.25
C TYR A 15 -6.90 2.63 -0.68
N PHE A 16 -7.45 3.33 -1.66
CA PHE A 16 -6.71 4.11 -2.64
C PHE A 16 -6.82 5.61 -2.34
N THR A 17 -5.69 6.30 -2.31
CA THR A 17 -5.60 7.75 -2.16
C THR A 17 -4.37 8.25 -2.91
N GLN A 18 -4.48 9.31 -3.72
CA GLN A 18 -3.34 9.96 -4.40
C GLN A 18 -2.32 8.97 -4.99
N ASN A 19 -2.77 8.06 -5.86
CA ASN A 19 -1.90 7.07 -6.55
C ASN A 19 -1.24 6.04 -5.61
N THR A 20 -1.64 6.01 -4.34
CA THR A 20 -1.19 5.06 -3.32
C THR A 20 -2.29 4.07 -2.99
N LEU A 21 -1.97 2.79 -2.95
CA LEU A 21 -2.85 1.74 -2.43
C LEU A 21 -2.35 1.26 -1.07
N THR A 22 -3.19 1.32 -0.04
CA THR A 22 -2.91 0.72 1.26
C THR A 22 -3.71 -0.57 1.41
N MET A 23 -3.02 -1.70 1.58
CA MET A 23 -3.61 -3.02 1.79
C MET A 23 -3.12 -3.66 3.08
N VAL A 24 -3.93 -4.54 3.67
CA VAL A 24 -3.59 -5.22 4.93
C VAL A 24 -3.26 -6.68 4.63
N ALA A 25 -2.04 -7.11 4.98
CA ALA A 25 -1.56 -8.48 4.78
C ALA A 25 -0.77 -8.93 6.03
N PRO A 26 -1.46 -9.15 7.17
CA PRO A 26 -0.83 -9.21 8.49
C PRO A 26 0.11 -10.41 8.65
N PHE A 27 -0.19 -11.51 7.97
CA PHE A 27 0.50 -12.80 8.10
C PHE A 27 1.04 -13.34 6.77
N GLU A 28 1.05 -12.50 5.73
CA GLU A 28 1.54 -12.93 4.41
C GLU A 28 3.06 -12.79 4.31
N SER A 29 3.70 -13.76 3.66
CA SER A 29 5.11 -13.65 3.25
C SER A 29 5.26 -12.73 2.03
N GLU A 30 6.46 -12.19 1.86
CA GLU A 30 6.82 -11.41 0.67
C GLU A 30 6.50 -12.17 -0.63
N GLU A 31 6.88 -13.45 -0.72
CA GLU A 31 6.63 -14.28 -1.90
C GLU A 31 5.14 -14.44 -2.22
N SER A 32 4.29 -14.62 -1.20
CA SER A 32 2.84 -14.72 -1.37
C SER A 32 2.25 -13.40 -1.89
N VAL A 33 2.66 -12.28 -1.31
CA VAL A 33 2.19 -10.95 -1.73
C VAL A 33 2.69 -10.65 -3.15
N TRP A 34 3.97 -10.90 -3.44
CA TRP A 34 4.54 -10.73 -4.77
C TRP A 34 3.78 -11.52 -5.83
N ALA A 35 3.53 -12.82 -5.60
CA ALA A 35 2.80 -13.67 -6.54
C ALA A 35 1.34 -13.19 -6.77
N LYS A 36 0.68 -12.68 -5.73
CA LYS A 36 -0.66 -12.08 -5.84
C LYS A 36 -0.63 -10.73 -6.58
N SER A 37 0.39 -9.92 -6.35
CA SER A 37 0.57 -8.61 -7.01
C SER A 37 0.79 -8.76 -8.51
N GLN A 38 1.55 -9.77 -8.94
CA GLN A 38 1.73 -10.08 -10.37
C GLN A 38 0.38 -10.30 -11.08
N LYS A 39 -0.54 -11.05 -10.47
CA LYS A 39 -1.89 -11.31 -11.01
C LYS A 39 -2.75 -10.05 -11.09
N ARG A 40 -2.46 -9.05 -10.25
CA ARG A 40 -3.22 -7.80 -10.13
C ARG A 40 -2.56 -6.63 -10.86
N PHE A 41 -1.37 -6.83 -11.43
CA PHE A 41 -0.57 -5.75 -12.01
C PHE A 41 -1.34 -4.92 -13.06
N GLY A 42 -2.13 -5.57 -13.92
CA GLY A 42 -2.97 -4.86 -14.90
C GLY A 42 -4.04 -3.96 -14.26
N LEU A 43 -4.61 -4.37 -13.12
CA LEU A 43 -5.53 -3.54 -12.35
C LEU A 43 -4.79 -2.36 -11.73
N LEU A 44 -3.62 -2.60 -11.12
CA LEU A 44 -2.85 -1.56 -10.44
C LEU A 44 -2.44 -0.45 -11.42
N LYS A 45 -1.96 -0.82 -12.61
CA LYS A 45 -1.65 0.15 -13.68
C LYS A 45 -2.86 0.93 -14.17
N LYS A 46 -4.04 0.30 -14.24
CA LYS A 46 -5.28 0.99 -14.66
C LYS A 46 -5.65 2.14 -13.70
N TYR A 47 -5.29 2.02 -12.43
CA TYR A 47 -5.52 3.06 -11.41
C TYR A 47 -4.30 3.96 -11.21
N GLU A 48 -3.29 3.86 -12.07
CA GLU A 48 -2.07 4.69 -12.00
C GLU A 48 -1.42 4.60 -10.62
N ILE A 49 -1.44 3.41 -9.99
CA ILE A 49 -0.85 3.22 -8.67
C ILE A 49 0.68 3.20 -8.80
N ASP A 50 1.35 4.08 -8.08
CA ASP A 50 2.81 4.18 -8.05
C ASP A 50 3.41 3.42 -6.85
N ILE A 51 2.68 3.44 -5.73
CA ILE A 51 3.11 2.81 -4.47
C ILE A 51 1.99 2.01 -3.81
N VAL A 52 2.35 0.84 -3.29
CA VAL A 52 1.47 -0.04 -2.52
C VAL A 52 2.05 -0.24 -1.13
N TYR A 53 1.41 0.33 -0.11
CA TYR A 53 1.71 0.03 1.27
C TYR A 53 1.01 -1.25 1.71
N ILE A 54 1.78 -2.19 2.26
CA ILE A 54 1.33 -3.48 2.74
C ILE A 54 1.47 -3.48 4.27
N ILE A 55 0.35 -3.35 4.96
CA ILE A 55 0.36 -3.29 6.42
C ILE A 55 0.48 -4.71 6.97
N THR A 56 1.59 -4.96 7.66
CA THR A 56 1.90 -6.26 8.27
C THR A 56 1.85 -6.17 9.80
N VAL A 57 1.96 -7.31 10.49
CA VAL A 57 2.15 -7.31 11.95
C VAL A 57 3.57 -6.88 12.32
N SER A 58 4.58 -7.41 11.64
CA SER A 58 5.99 -7.22 12.01
C SER A 58 6.98 -7.27 10.85
N ASN A 59 6.53 -7.63 9.65
CA ASN A 59 7.45 -7.85 8.52
C ASN A 59 7.68 -6.54 7.78
N THR A 60 8.95 -6.24 7.55
CA THR A 60 9.38 -5.14 6.69
C THR A 60 10.08 -5.73 5.47
N TYR A 61 9.60 -5.41 4.29
CA TYR A 61 10.19 -5.80 3.02
C TYR A 61 9.73 -4.84 1.93
N SER A 62 10.46 -4.78 0.82
CA SER A 62 10.09 -3.97 -0.32
C SER A 62 10.46 -4.66 -1.61
N PHE A 63 9.61 -4.53 -2.63
CA PHE A 63 9.91 -5.02 -3.97
C PHE A 63 9.24 -4.14 -5.02
N THR A 64 9.69 -4.28 -6.27
CA THR A 64 9.12 -3.54 -7.40
C THR A 64 8.59 -4.51 -8.45
N ILE A 65 7.42 -4.21 -9.00
CA ILE A 65 6.89 -4.88 -10.20
C ILE A 65 6.64 -3.80 -11.25
N GLY A 66 7.47 -3.79 -12.31
CA GLY A 66 7.43 -2.73 -13.32
C GLY A 66 7.84 -1.39 -12.73
N ASP A 67 6.90 -0.44 -12.76
CA ASP A 67 6.99 0.92 -12.24
C ASP A 67 6.35 1.10 -10.84
N ILE A 68 5.80 0.02 -10.27
CA ILE A 68 5.06 0.07 -9.00
C ILE A 68 5.93 -0.48 -7.87
N THR A 69 6.11 0.33 -6.83
CA THR A 69 6.82 -0.06 -5.61
C THR A 69 5.85 -0.61 -4.56
N PHE A 70 6.22 -1.71 -3.93
CA PHE A 70 5.49 -2.33 -2.84
C PHE A 70 6.33 -2.25 -1.57
N GLU A 71 5.75 -1.73 -0.50
CA GLU A 71 6.43 -1.55 0.79
C GLU A 71 5.60 -2.17 1.89
N ALA A 72 6.13 -3.23 2.50
CA ALA A 72 5.57 -3.79 3.71
C ALA A 72 6.09 -3.04 4.93
N ILE A 73 5.14 -2.53 5.71
CA ILE A 73 5.38 -1.72 6.90
C ILE A 73 4.60 -2.34 8.07
N PRO A 74 5.24 -2.57 9.23
CA PRO A 74 4.54 -2.99 10.43
C PRO A 74 3.45 -1.98 10.83
N PHE A 75 2.32 -2.47 11.31
CA PHE A 75 1.17 -1.62 11.68
C PHE A 75 1.53 -0.48 12.63
N TYR A 76 2.41 -0.71 13.60
CA TYR A 76 2.81 0.32 14.56
C TYR A 76 3.53 1.49 13.87
N GLU A 77 4.42 1.21 12.91
CA GLU A 77 5.14 2.26 12.16
C GLU A 77 4.19 3.03 11.25
N TRP A 78 3.33 2.30 10.51
CA TRP A 78 2.34 2.94 9.64
C TRP A 78 1.36 3.82 10.43
N SER A 79 0.89 3.34 11.59
CA SER A 79 -0.04 4.09 12.45
C SER A 79 0.57 5.38 13.00
N LEU A 80 1.89 5.46 13.10
CA LEU A 80 2.63 6.65 13.54
C LEU A 80 3.01 7.57 12.36
N SER A 81 3.03 7.05 11.12
CA SER A 81 3.44 7.82 9.93
C SER A 81 2.52 9.03 9.66
N ASP A 82 1.25 8.94 10.05
CA ASP A 82 0.29 10.06 9.95
C ASP A 82 0.46 11.06 11.10
N PHE A 83 1.00 10.64 12.25
CA PHE A 83 1.28 11.55 13.37
C PHE A 83 2.39 12.55 13.03
N ASP A 84 3.43 12.14 12.30
CA ASP A 84 4.54 13.03 11.94
C ASP A 84 4.12 14.17 10.99
N ASN A 85 3.05 13.98 10.23
CA ASN A 85 2.45 15.02 9.37
C ASN A 85 1.51 15.98 10.14
N ILE A 86 1.15 15.67 11.39
CA ILE A 86 0.27 16.50 12.25
C ILE A 86 1.08 17.40 13.19
N VAL A 87 2.33 17.02 13.50
CA VAL A 87 3.19 17.73 14.47
C VAL A 87 4.15 18.74 13.79
N ASN A 88 4.15 18.83 12.46
CA ASN A 88 4.88 19.82 11.67
C ASN A 88 3.93 20.76 10.90
#